data_AF-A0A096CMM0-F1
#
_entry.id   AF-A0A096CMM0-F1
#
_cell.length_a   1.000
_cell.length_b   1.000
_cell.length_c   1.000
_cell.angle_alpha   90.00
_cell.angle_beta   90.00
_cell.angle_gamma   90.00
#
_symmetry.space_group_name_H-M   'P 1'
#
loop_
_entity.id
_entity.type
_entity.pdbx_description
1 polymer ?
#
loop_
_entity_poly.entity_id
_entity_poly.type
_entity_poly.pdbx_seq_one_letter_code
_entity_poly.pdbx_strand_id
1 'polypeptide(L)'
;TALLDPVAKATSTTPAVAGGQISMLVEYRNDMGGGLEEGFTLSEFGVMARAGDDAPTLLYYAALGDRAQPVPPIAEGLDVHRFPVAIGVTGEVEVSLEYPAGVWVTHEELEEALAGIDLSGYIKATEKGKPGGVATLGPDGKVPAGQLPKMDYDPAGSAAAVQQALTAHTGNKNNPHAVTAGQVGAFTKEETASDDVISLYGLESDDTPNDIFLLLYKKLKMINEGLAEVTIIAKTQSGNPLKGILLPDLKDSDGKDVYTDSSGKATFFAKGGTTAKITCSNYGDIEDFTESFTVNSGEIIAKEITLKVRNFFRVTSTQNVRFTKNTSRVDVSVGGGGGGAGRIGKQSSGDPYRSAGGGGGGYAKSQENVEFVTDTTYTATVGAGGNVDEKGGTSSFMGVSAQGGEPGQGSFDSSSNVEGGQGNGNGADGVSTTFSMSVEVPGNAGKSGANTIFNSFESSTPHGGGGGSGSLKRPGRYDSIDGGRGGSPGGGDGGDAAQNNERNGKNGTNGTGGGGGSAGIWYDEGSASFGTPGVGGSGVVTMRMHLISA
;
A
#
# COMPACT_ATOMS: atom_id res chain seq x y z
N THR A 1 19.34 -14.61 37.00
CA THR A 1 18.48 -14.99 35.86
C THR A 1 19.23 -15.98 35.02
N ALA A 2 18.63 -17.12 34.69
CA ALA A 2 19.22 -18.11 33.78
C ALA A 2 18.93 -17.69 32.33
N LEU A 3 19.83 -18.01 31.40
CA LEU A 3 19.61 -17.82 29.97
C LEU A 3 18.47 -18.73 29.47
N LEU A 4 17.77 -18.33 28.42
CA LEU A 4 16.72 -19.13 27.78
C LEU A 4 17.34 -20.34 27.06
N ASP A 5 16.81 -21.53 27.36
CA ASP A 5 17.20 -22.76 26.69
C ASP A 5 16.59 -22.85 25.27
N PRO A 6 17.33 -23.36 24.27
CA PRO A 6 18.67 -23.94 24.36
C PRO A 6 19.80 -22.89 24.39
N VAL A 7 20.78 -23.10 25.28
CA VAL A 7 21.96 -22.23 25.38
C VAL A 7 23.13 -22.78 24.56
N ALA A 8 23.63 -21.97 23.62
CA ALA A 8 24.82 -22.29 22.84
C ALA A 8 26.10 -21.67 23.46
N LYS A 9 27.24 -22.34 23.32
CA LYS A 9 28.53 -21.81 23.77
C LYS A 9 29.03 -20.73 22.81
N ALA A 10 29.43 -19.58 23.36
CA ALA A 10 30.06 -18.48 22.64
C ALA A 10 31.50 -18.26 23.14
N THR A 11 32.25 -17.39 22.47
CA THR A 11 33.60 -16.97 22.87
C THR A 11 33.68 -15.45 23.02
N SER A 12 34.78 -14.95 23.59
CA SER A 12 35.11 -13.54 23.57
C SER A 12 36.59 -13.30 23.30
N THR A 13 36.92 -12.09 22.86
CA THR A 13 38.31 -11.61 22.88
C THR A 13 38.79 -11.42 24.31
N THR A 14 40.10 -11.44 24.54
CA THR A 14 40.69 -11.06 25.83
C THR A 14 40.16 -9.69 26.27
N PRO A 15 39.51 -9.57 27.45
CA PRO A 15 38.96 -8.30 27.90
C PRO A 15 40.06 -7.25 28.09
N ALA A 16 39.82 -6.04 27.59
CA ALA A 16 40.66 -4.87 27.82
C ALA A 16 40.07 -4.03 28.96
N VAL A 17 40.94 -3.52 29.85
CA VAL A 17 40.53 -2.70 30.99
C VAL A 17 41.11 -1.29 30.85
N ALA A 18 40.25 -0.28 30.83
CA ALA A 18 40.66 1.12 30.78
C ALA A 18 39.60 2.01 31.48
N GLY A 19 40.03 2.95 32.30
CA GLY A 19 39.16 4.00 32.86
C GLY A 19 37.96 3.50 33.69
N GLY A 20 38.09 2.38 34.42
CA GLY A 20 36.98 1.80 35.20
C GLY A 20 35.98 1.00 34.36
N GLN A 21 36.30 0.73 33.10
CA GLN A 21 35.48 -0.04 32.17
C GLN A 21 36.25 -1.27 31.66
N ILE A 22 35.53 -2.38 31.53
CA ILE A 22 35.96 -3.61 30.87
C ILE A 22 35.32 -3.64 29.49
N SER A 23 36.10 -3.85 28.44
CA SER A 23 35.59 -3.98 27.07
C SER A 23 36.05 -5.29 26.41
N MET A 24 35.17 -5.90 25.62
CA MET A 24 35.45 -7.13 24.88
C MET A 24 34.53 -7.26 23.67
N LEU A 25 34.92 -8.09 22.70
CA LEU A 25 34.05 -8.54 21.62
C LEU A 25 33.52 -9.93 21.97
N VAL A 26 32.21 -10.08 22.10
CA VAL A 26 31.54 -11.39 22.22
C VAL A 26 31.26 -11.90 20.82
N GLU A 27 31.57 -13.17 20.57
CA GLU A 27 31.41 -13.81 19.27
C GLU A 27 30.69 -15.16 19.42
N TYR A 28 29.65 -15.35 18.61
CA TYR A 28 29.05 -16.66 18.39
C TYR A 28 29.34 -17.11 16.96
N ARG A 29 29.73 -18.38 16.80
CA ARG A 29 29.97 -19.01 15.50
C ARG A 29 29.27 -20.35 15.43
N ASN A 30 28.62 -20.62 14.32
CA ASN A 30 27.88 -21.87 14.15
C ASN A 30 28.79 -23.11 13.96
N ASP A 31 30.12 -22.97 13.91
CA ASP A 31 31.08 -24.09 13.91
C ASP A 31 31.60 -24.48 15.30
N MET A 32 31.22 -23.74 16.35
CA MET A 32 31.66 -24.02 17.72
C MET A 32 31.02 -25.28 18.30
N GLY A 33 31.74 -25.99 19.18
CA GLY A 33 31.17 -27.08 19.98
C GLY A 33 30.77 -28.35 19.22
N GLY A 34 31.28 -28.55 18.00
CA GLY A 34 30.90 -29.66 17.12
C GLY A 34 30.11 -29.22 15.87
N GLY A 35 29.74 -27.94 15.80
CA GLY A 35 28.93 -27.39 14.72
C GLY A 35 27.45 -27.42 15.06
N LEU A 36 26.73 -26.37 14.68
CA LEU A 36 25.30 -26.23 14.89
C LEU A 36 24.55 -27.15 13.91
N GLU A 37 23.85 -28.15 14.44
CA GLU A 37 23.10 -29.12 13.62
C GLU A 37 21.77 -28.55 13.09
N GLU A 38 21.09 -27.73 13.89
CA GLU A 38 19.81 -27.10 13.55
C GLU A 38 19.89 -25.59 13.83
N GLY A 39 19.40 -24.76 12.91
CA GLY A 39 19.42 -23.32 13.07
C GLY A 39 18.55 -22.84 14.24
N PHE A 40 18.92 -21.72 14.86
CA PHE A 40 18.12 -21.10 15.92
C PHE A 40 18.18 -19.57 15.83
N THR A 41 17.28 -18.90 16.55
CA THR A 41 17.28 -17.44 16.64
C THR A 41 18.06 -17.00 17.87
N LEU A 42 19.17 -16.30 17.66
CA LEU A 42 19.95 -15.68 18.73
C LEU A 42 19.20 -14.43 19.23
N SER A 43 18.61 -14.53 20.42
CA SER A 43 17.80 -13.47 21.03
C SER A 43 18.48 -12.80 22.23
N GLU A 44 19.43 -13.46 22.89
CA GLU A 44 20.12 -12.96 24.09
C GLU A 44 21.50 -13.58 24.26
N PHE A 45 22.34 -12.94 25.08
CA PHE A 45 23.60 -13.51 25.53
C PHE A 45 23.99 -13.03 26.93
N GLY A 46 24.73 -13.87 27.66
CA GLY A 46 25.27 -13.58 28.98
C GLY A 46 26.79 -13.66 29.01
N VAL A 47 27.42 -12.74 29.74
CA VAL A 47 28.86 -12.78 30.04
C VAL A 47 29.02 -13.26 31.48
N MET A 48 29.68 -14.42 31.64
CA MET A 48 29.99 -15.01 32.93
C MET A 48 31.41 -14.63 33.34
N ALA A 49 31.62 -14.30 34.62
CA ALA A 49 32.93 -14.06 35.22
C ALA A 49 33.21 -15.08 36.32
N ARG A 50 34.47 -15.46 36.47
CA ARG A 50 34.96 -16.33 37.56
C ARG A 50 36.14 -15.66 38.24
N ALA A 51 36.13 -15.63 39.58
CA ALA A 51 37.29 -15.30 40.39
C ALA A 51 37.93 -16.61 40.89
N GLY A 52 39.20 -16.86 40.55
CA GLY A 52 39.90 -18.08 40.97
C GLY A 52 39.18 -19.37 40.56
N ASP A 53 38.91 -20.23 41.55
CA ASP A 53 38.24 -21.53 41.42
C ASP A 53 36.72 -21.48 41.72
N ASP A 54 36.14 -20.28 41.92
CA ASP A 54 34.73 -20.13 42.24
C ASP A 54 33.80 -20.56 41.09
N ALA A 55 32.52 -20.79 41.39
CA ALA A 55 31.54 -21.01 40.33
C ALA A 55 31.41 -19.74 39.45
N PRO A 56 31.32 -19.88 38.11
CA PRO A 56 31.12 -18.73 37.23
C PRO A 56 29.81 -18.02 37.57
N THR A 57 29.87 -16.70 37.72
CA THR A 57 28.75 -15.83 38.06
C THR A 57 28.40 -14.94 36.86
N LEU A 58 27.11 -14.73 36.61
CA LEU A 58 26.65 -13.85 35.54
C LEU A 58 27.05 -12.39 35.86
N LEU A 59 27.94 -11.83 35.05
CA LEU A 59 28.44 -10.46 35.19
C LEU A 59 27.62 -9.46 34.37
N TYR A 60 27.19 -9.87 33.17
CA TYR A 60 26.41 -9.03 32.26
C TYR A 60 25.40 -9.85 31.46
N TYR A 61 24.26 -9.27 31.16
CA TYR A 61 23.18 -9.87 30.38
C TYR A 61 22.67 -8.86 29.37
N ALA A 62 22.49 -9.29 28.12
CA ALA A 62 21.90 -8.47 27.06
C ALA A 62 20.84 -9.27 26.27
N ALA A 63 19.71 -8.63 26.03
CA ALA A 63 18.67 -9.10 25.12
C ALA A 63 18.68 -8.26 23.84
N LEU A 64 18.59 -8.93 22.69
CA LEU A 64 18.53 -8.31 21.35
C LEU A 64 17.11 -7.84 20.99
N GLY A 65 16.10 -8.20 21.78
CA GLY A 65 14.70 -7.79 21.61
C GLY A 65 14.16 -8.15 20.22
N ASP A 66 13.45 -7.22 19.58
CA ASP A 66 12.88 -7.37 18.23
C ASP A 66 13.92 -7.54 17.12
N ARG A 67 15.22 -7.45 17.44
CA ARG A 67 16.35 -7.63 16.51
C ARG A 67 17.08 -8.95 16.72
N ALA A 68 16.38 -9.98 17.20
CA ALA A 68 16.91 -11.33 17.29
C ALA A 68 17.40 -11.81 15.91
N GLN A 69 18.55 -12.46 15.86
CA GLN A 69 19.25 -12.75 14.60
C GLN A 69 19.19 -14.27 14.30
N PRO A 70 18.73 -14.70 13.12
CA PRO A 70 18.72 -16.12 12.76
C PRO A 70 20.15 -16.60 12.51
N VAL A 71 20.50 -17.75 13.09
CA VAL A 71 21.79 -18.43 12.88
C VAL A 71 21.53 -19.76 12.18
N PRO A 72 22.01 -19.96 10.93
CA PRO A 72 21.79 -21.20 10.19
C PRO A 72 22.70 -22.34 10.70
N PRO A 73 22.30 -23.62 10.49
CA PRO A 73 23.15 -24.76 10.82
C PRO A 73 24.45 -24.76 10.00
N ILE A 74 25.52 -25.38 10.53
CA ILE A 74 26.85 -25.37 9.87
C ILE A 74 26.84 -26.03 8.48
N ALA A 75 25.87 -26.91 8.23
CA ALA A 75 25.67 -27.53 6.91
C ALA A 75 25.35 -26.51 5.81
N GLU A 76 24.83 -25.33 6.16
CA GLU A 76 24.51 -24.24 5.22
C GLU A 76 25.67 -23.24 5.02
N GLY A 77 26.76 -23.39 5.79
CA GLY A 77 27.96 -22.55 5.70
C GLY A 77 28.38 -21.95 7.05
N LEU A 78 29.59 -21.37 7.09
CA LEU A 78 30.11 -20.71 8.28
C LEU A 78 29.39 -19.37 8.49
N ASP A 79 28.82 -19.19 9.67
CA ASP A 79 28.13 -17.98 10.10
C ASP A 79 28.69 -17.46 11.44
N VAL A 80 28.84 -16.13 11.54
CA VAL A 80 29.57 -15.46 12.64
C VAL A 80 28.88 -14.18 13.07
N HIS A 81 28.51 -14.10 14.35
CA HIS A 81 27.88 -12.93 14.97
C HIS A 81 28.80 -12.30 16.02
N ARG A 82 28.95 -10.97 15.98
CA ARG A 82 29.90 -10.22 16.82
C ARG A 82 29.22 -9.05 17.53
N PHE A 83 29.34 -9.02 18.85
CA PHE A 83 28.74 -8.01 19.73
C PHE A 83 29.82 -7.31 20.57
N PRO A 84 30.08 -6.01 20.36
CA PRO A 84 30.98 -5.26 21.23
C PRO A 84 30.30 -4.98 22.58
N VAL A 85 30.96 -5.32 23.68
CA VAL A 85 30.45 -5.20 25.05
C VAL A 85 31.36 -4.31 25.88
N ALA A 86 30.75 -3.45 26.71
CA ALA A 86 31.39 -2.52 27.63
C ALA A 86 30.69 -2.55 29.00
N ILE A 87 31.43 -2.85 30.07
CA ILE A 87 30.92 -2.96 31.45
C ILE A 87 31.66 -1.96 32.33
N GLY A 88 30.95 -1.02 32.97
CA GLY A 88 31.53 -0.07 33.94
C GLY A 88 31.43 -0.59 35.38
N VAL A 89 32.46 -0.36 36.20
CA VAL A 89 32.50 -0.77 37.62
C VAL A 89 32.56 0.48 38.51
N THR A 90 31.64 0.60 39.48
CA THR A 90 31.61 1.68 40.48
C THR A 90 31.79 1.11 41.89
N GLY A 91 32.35 1.88 42.81
CA GLY A 91 32.93 1.39 44.07
C GLY A 91 32.04 1.38 45.32
N GLU A 92 30.71 1.45 45.22
CA GLU A 92 29.84 1.53 46.42
C GLU A 92 28.88 0.34 46.51
N VAL A 93 29.07 -0.54 47.50
CA VAL A 93 28.10 -1.54 47.98
C VAL A 93 28.25 -1.73 49.50
N GLU A 94 27.17 -1.58 50.28
CA GLU A 94 27.15 -1.84 51.73
C GLU A 94 25.95 -2.73 52.11
N VAL A 95 26.19 -3.86 52.79
CA VAL A 95 25.17 -4.74 53.42
C VAL A 95 25.74 -5.34 54.72
N SER A 96 24.98 -5.26 55.83
CA SER A 96 25.37 -5.72 57.18
C SER A 96 24.26 -6.55 57.84
N LEU A 97 24.62 -7.67 58.49
CA LEU A 97 23.77 -8.51 59.35
C LEU A 97 24.64 -9.33 60.34
N GLU A 98 24.48 -9.16 61.66
CA GLU A 98 25.09 -10.04 62.70
C GLU A 98 24.30 -10.17 64.02
N TYR A 99 24.68 -11.26 64.74
CA TYR A 99 24.64 -11.61 66.20
C TYR A 99 23.50 -12.52 66.75
N PRO A 100 23.68 -13.28 67.89
CA PRO A 100 24.86 -13.48 68.78
C PRO A 100 25.14 -14.91 69.37
N ALA A 101 26.18 -15.00 70.22
CA ALA A 101 26.80 -16.14 70.91
C ALA A 101 26.26 -16.48 72.35
N GLY A 102 26.65 -17.64 72.93
CA GLY A 102 26.26 -18.12 74.28
C GLY A 102 27.43 -18.50 75.22
N VAL A 103 27.24 -18.25 76.54
CA VAL A 103 28.18 -18.36 77.69
C VAL A 103 27.78 -19.49 78.65
N TRP A 104 28.71 -20.06 79.43
CA TRP A 104 28.46 -21.15 80.42
C TRP A 104 28.88 -20.77 81.86
N VAL A 105 28.27 -21.42 82.86
CA VAL A 105 28.33 -21.19 84.33
C VAL A 105 28.89 -22.43 85.06
N THR A 106 29.52 -22.25 86.23
CA THR A 106 30.28 -23.28 86.99
C THR A 106 29.46 -24.02 88.06
N HIS A 107 30.01 -25.11 88.62
CA HIS A 107 29.33 -26.01 89.56
C HIS A 107 29.02 -25.34 90.90
N GLU A 108 29.92 -24.50 91.42
CA GLU A 108 29.66 -23.79 92.67
C GLU A 108 28.48 -22.80 92.54
N GLU A 109 28.38 -22.11 91.40
CA GLU A 109 27.26 -21.19 91.10
C GLU A 109 25.91 -21.95 90.98
N LEU A 110 25.96 -23.24 90.61
CA LEU A 110 24.78 -24.09 90.56
C LEU A 110 24.33 -24.55 91.96
N GLU A 111 25.26 -24.91 92.84
CA GLU A 111 24.90 -25.32 94.21
C GLU A 111 24.29 -24.17 95.02
N GLU A 112 24.81 -22.95 94.87
CA GLU A 112 24.25 -21.77 95.55
C GLU A 112 22.84 -21.44 95.04
N ALA A 113 22.58 -21.66 93.75
CA ALA A 113 21.25 -21.47 93.15
C ALA A 113 20.23 -22.53 93.64
N LEU A 114 20.65 -23.76 93.91
CA LEU A 114 19.76 -24.84 94.37
C LEU A 114 19.33 -24.70 95.83
N ALA A 115 20.13 -24.05 96.68
CA ALA A 115 19.80 -23.82 98.09
C ALA A 115 18.63 -22.84 98.30
N GLY A 116 18.28 -22.04 97.28
CA GLY A 116 17.19 -21.06 97.33
C GLY A 116 15.81 -21.57 96.86
N ILE A 117 15.67 -22.86 96.55
CA ILE A 117 14.43 -23.39 95.95
C ILE A 117 13.42 -23.78 97.04
N ASP A 118 12.27 -23.09 97.06
CA ASP A 118 11.12 -23.45 97.89
C ASP A 118 10.42 -24.71 97.33
N LEU A 119 10.39 -25.78 98.14
CA LEU A 119 9.81 -27.08 97.82
C LEU A 119 8.36 -27.25 98.32
N SER A 120 7.71 -26.17 98.77
CA SER A 120 6.33 -26.18 99.28
C SER A 120 5.27 -26.66 98.28
N GLY A 121 5.57 -26.64 96.96
CA GLY A 121 4.71 -27.18 95.90
C GLY A 121 4.97 -28.65 95.51
N TYR A 122 5.86 -29.36 96.21
CA TYR A 122 6.31 -30.70 95.82
C TYR A 122 5.37 -31.80 96.33
N ILE A 123 4.55 -32.38 95.43
CA ILE A 123 3.69 -33.54 95.75
C ILE A 123 4.49 -34.83 95.60
N LYS A 124 4.51 -35.67 96.65
CA LYS A 124 5.23 -36.94 96.67
C LYS A 124 4.66 -37.91 95.63
N ALA A 125 5.53 -38.66 94.94
CA ALA A 125 5.13 -39.60 93.90
C ALA A 125 4.10 -40.65 94.36
N THR A 126 4.05 -40.94 95.67
CA THR A 126 3.10 -41.86 96.29
C THR A 126 1.65 -41.36 96.33
N GLU A 127 1.42 -40.05 96.16
CA GLU A 127 0.10 -39.40 96.26
C GLU A 127 -0.55 -39.13 94.89
N LYS A 128 0.19 -39.40 93.80
CA LYS A 128 -0.21 -39.13 92.43
C LYS A 128 -0.99 -40.32 91.83
N GLY A 129 -2.19 -40.06 91.31
CA GLY A 129 -2.98 -41.04 90.56
C GLY A 129 -3.56 -42.20 91.39
N LYS A 130 -3.71 -42.00 92.72
CA LYS A 130 -4.34 -42.95 93.64
C LYS A 130 -5.73 -42.48 94.06
N PRO A 131 -6.65 -43.39 94.45
CA PRO A 131 -7.93 -43.00 95.06
C PRO A 131 -7.70 -42.10 96.29
N GLY A 132 -8.34 -40.94 96.33
CA GLY A 132 -8.16 -39.94 97.41
C GLY A 132 -6.90 -39.07 97.31
N GLY A 133 -6.07 -39.23 96.28
CA GLY A 133 -4.90 -38.39 95.99
C GLY A 133 -5.17 -37.33 94.90
N VAL A 134 -4.11 -36.76 94.32
CA VAL A 134 -4.22 -35.79 93.21
C VAL A 134 -4.13 -36.48 91.84
N ALA A 135 -4.97 -36.04 90.90
CA ALA A 135 -4.92 -36.50 89.53
C ALA A 135 -3.57 -36.12 88.89
N THR A 136 -3.01 -37.04 88.10
CA THR A 136 -1.80 -36.74 87.31
C THR A 136 -2.22 -36.10 86.00
N LEU A 137 -1.37 -35.22 85.45
CA LEU A 137 -1.51 -34.78 84.06
C LEU A 137 -0.61 -35.64 83.17
N GLY A 138 -1.12 -35.99 81.99
CA GLY A 138 -0.35 -36.58 80.92
C GLY A 138 0.56 -35.56 80.23
N PRO A 139 1.36 -35.99 79.25
CA PRO A 139 2.26 -35.12 78.48
C PRO A 139 1.56 -33.94 77.78
N ASP A 140 0.26 -34.04 77.57
CA ASP A 140 -0.60 -33.01 76.98
C ASP A 140 -1.22 -32.05 78.01
N GLY A 141 -0.83 -32.16 79.29
CA GLY A 141 -1.35 -31.32 80.37
C GLY A 141 -2.78 -31.66 80.80
N LYS A 142 -3.31 -32.83 80.41
CA LYS A 142 -4.68 -33.25 80.75
C LYS A 142 -4.68 -34.48 81.65
N VAL A 143 -5.76 -34.69 82.40
CA VAL A 143 -5.93 -35.90 83.21
C VAL A 143 -6.05 -37.13 82.29
N PRO A 144 -5.19 -38.16 82.42
CA PRO A 144 -5.27 -39.36 81.60
C PRO A 144 -6.63 -40.02 81.66
N ALA A 145 -7.10 -40.54 80.52
CA ALA A 145 -8.44 -41.12 80.39
C ALA A 145 -8.73 -42.24 81.40
N GLY A 146 -7.71 -42.99 81.85
CA GLY A 146 -7.86 -44.03 82.89
C GLY A 146 -8.20 -43.50 84.29
N GLN A 147 -8.05 -42.19 84.54
CA GLN A 147 -8.49 -41.52 85.78
C GLN A 147 -9.84 -40.82 85.61
N LEU A 148 -10.42 -40.84 84.40
CA LEU A 148 -11.73 -40.26 84.11
C LEU A 148 -12.82 -41.35 84.20
N PRO A 149 -14.04 -41.01 84.64
CA PRO A 149 -15.19 -41.91 84.53
C PRO A 149 -15.48 -42.27 83.07
N LYS A 150 -16.05 -43.45 82.82
CA LYS A 150 -16.46 -43.87 81.47
C LYS A 150 -17.50 -42.89 80.90
N MET A 151 -17.19 -42.28 79.76
CA MET A 151 -18.12 -41.40 79.01
C MET A 151 -18.90 -42.20 77.97
N ASP A 152 -20.22 -42.27 78.10
CA ASP A 152 -21.11 -42.98 77.17
C ASP A 152 -21.78 -42.01 76.16
N TYR A 153 -21.01 -41.33 75.31
CA TYR A 153 -21.52 -40.58 74.14
C TYR A 153 -20.51 -40.53 72.98
N ASP A 154 -21.00 -40.67 71.74
CA ASP A 154 -20.25 -40.70 70.46
C ASP A 154 -19.89 -39.28 69.96
N PRO A 155 -18.61 -38.86 70.01
CA PRO A 155 -18.21 -37.49 69.64
C PRO A 155 -17.92 -37.29 68.15
N ALA A 156 -17.91 -38.32 67.30
CA ALA A 156 -17.30 -38.22 65.96
C ALA A 156 -18.18 -38.69 64.77
N GLY A 157 -19.33 -39.32 65.01
CA GLY A 157 -20.14 -39.89 63.91
C GLY A 157 -20.73 -38.92 62.88
N SER A 158 -20.86 -37.62 63.18
CA SER A 158 -21.60 -36.65 62.34
C SER A 158 -20.79 -35.47 61.78
N ALA A 159 -19.61 -35.17 62.33
CA ALA A 159 -18.85 -33.98 61.94
C ALA A 159 -18.14 -34.13 60.58
N ALA A 160 -17.56 -35.29 60.30
CA ALA A 160 -16.78 -35.50 59.07
C ALA A 160 -17.66 -35.46 57.81
N ALA A 161 -18.84 -36.08 57.85
CA ALA A 161 -19.79 -36.07 56.73
C ALA A 161 -20.35 -34.66 56.45
N VAL A 162 -20.62 -33.88 57.50
CA VAL A 162 -21.07 -32.49 57.38
C VAL A 162 -19.98 -31.61 56.79
N GLN A 163 -18.72 -31.79 57.21
CA GLN A 163 -17.60 -31.03 56.67
C GLN A 163 -17.41 -31.31 55.17
N GLN A 164 -17.54 -32.57 54.74
CA GLN A 164 -17.40 -32.96 53.35
C GLN A 164 -18.51 -32.37 52.47
N ALA A 165 -19.76 -32.38 52.96
CA ALA A 165 -20.89 -31.75 52.28
C ALA A 165 -20.75 -30.22 52.20
N LEU A 166 -20.25 -29.58 53.27
CA LEU A 166 -20.01 -28.14 53.31
C LEU A 166 -18.89 -27.72 52.36
N THR A 167 -17.75 -28.44 52.35
CA THR A 167 -16.66 -28.18 51.41
C THR A 167 -17.10 -28.36 49.95
N ALA A 168 -17.94 -29.35 49.66
CA ALA A 168 -18.52 -29.53 48.33
C ALA A 168 -19.46 -28.38 47.95
N HIS A 169 -20.26 -27.88 48.90
CA HIS A 169 -21.17 -26.74 48.68
C HIS A 169 -20.42 -25.43 48.45
N THR A 170 -19.44 -25.09 49.30
CA THR A 170 -18.66 -23.83 49.18
C THR A 170 -17.73 -23.80 47.98
N GLY A 171 -17.29 -24.96 47.50
CA GLY A 171 -16.51 -25.11 46.27
C GLY A 171 -17.35 -25.08 44.98
N ASN A 172 -18.66 -25.27 45.06
CA ASN A 172 -19.53 -25.33 43.88
C ASN A 172 -19.75 -23.93 43.28
N LYS A 173 -19.22 -23.71 42.08
CA LYS A 173 -19.41 -22.47 41.30
C LYS A 173 -20.60 -22.54 40.33
N ASN A 174 -21.24 -23.70 40.19
CA ASN A 174 -22.52 -23.79 39.49
C ASN A 174 -23.61 -23.22 40.39
N ASN A 175 -24.68 -22.69 39.81
CA ASN A 175 -25.84 -22.13 40.53
C ASN A 175 -26.61 -23.23 41.29
N PRO A 176 -26.28 -23.55 42.56
CA PRO A 176 -26.78 -24.75 43.24
C PRO A 176 -28.15 -24.52 43.87
N HIS A 177 -28.55 -23.26 43.95
CA HIS A 177 -29.80 -22.78 44.52
C HIS A 177 -30.78 -22.34 43.43
N ALA A 178 -30.43 -22.56 42.16
CA ALA A 178 -31.22 -22.16 41.00
C ALA A 178 -31.66 -20.68 41.05
N VAL A 179 -30.80 -19.80 41.60
CA VAL A 179 -31.05 -18.36 41.67
C VAL A 179 -31.19 -17.83 40.26
N THR A 180 -32.33 -17.24 39.92
CA THR A 180 -32.57 -16.70 38.57
C THR A 180 -31.92 -15.32 38.44
N ALA A 181 -31.60 -14.91 37.22
CA ALA A 181 -31.04 -13.58 36.97
C ALA A 181 -31.96 -12.47 37.52
N GLY A 182 -33.29 -12.65 37.38
CA GLY A 182 -34.29 -11.75 37.96
C GLY A 182 -34.25 -11.66 39.50
N GLN A 183 -33.90 -12.73 40.21
CA GLN A 183 -33.79 -12.69 41.68
C GLN A 183 -32.62 -11.83 42.19
N VAL A 184 -31.61 -11.60 41.35
CA VAL A 184 -30.45 -10.75 41.66
C VAL A 184 -30.46 -9.43 40.87
N GLY A 185 -31.54 -9.15 40.13
CA GLY A 185 -31.64 -7.97 39.27
C GLY A 185 -30.64 -7.95 38.10
N ALA A 186 -30.16 -9.13 37.68
CA ALA A 186 -29.29 -9.30 36.53
C ALA A 186 -30.10 -9.65 35.27
N PHE A 187 -29.57 -9.27 34.11
CA PHE A 187 -30.18 -9.55 32.80
C PHE A 187 -30.03 -11.03 32.39
N THR A 188 -31.03 -11.59 31.68
CA THR A 188 -30.94 -12.93 31.06
C THR A 188 -30.29 -12.88 29.69
N LYS A 189 -29.90 -14.06 29.15
CA LYS A 189 -29.37 -14.17 27.79
C LYS A 189 -30.41 -13.86 26.70
N GLU A 190 -31.69 -13.90 27.02
CA GLU A 190 -32.76 -13.54 26.07
C GLU A 190 -33.12 -12.04 26.11
N GLU A 191 -32.61 -11.28 27.08
CA GLU A 191 -32.78 -9.82 27.17
C GLU A 191 -31.69 -9.11 26.35
N THR A 192 -31.54 -9.52 25.08
CA THR A 192 -30.71 -8.81 24.09
C THR A 192 -31.39 -7.52 23.64
N ALA A 193 -30.62 -6.64 22.99
CA ALA A 193 -31.19 -5.48 22.31
C ALA A 193 -32.31 -5.96 21.35
N SER A 194 -33.45 -5.25 21.31
CA SER A 194 -34.53 -5.59 20.37
C SER A 194 -34.09 -5.37 18.92
N ASP A 195 -34.73 -6.05 17.96
CA ASP A 195 -34.43 -5.90 16.52
C ASP A 195 -34.46 -4.42 16.07
N ASP A 196 -35.35 -3.61 16.64
CA ASP A 196 -35.42 -2.17 16.38
C ASP A 196 -34.16 -1.42 16.86
N VAL A 197 -33.62 -1.78 18.03
CA VAL A 197 -32.37 -1.21 18.58
C VAL A 197 -31.17 -1.70 17.78
N ILE A 198 -31.15 -2.98 17.42
CA ILE A 198 -30.11 -3.59 16.59
C ILE A 198 -30.07 -2.87 15.23
N SER A 199 -31.22 -2.70 14.58
CA SER A 199 -31.30 -2.01 13.27
C SER A 199 -30.99 -0.52 13.35
N LEU A 200 -31.36 0.18 14.43
CA LEU A 200 -31.12 1.62 14.56
C LEU A 200 -29.64 1.94 14.79
N TYR A 201 -28.90 1.02 15.43
CA TYR A 201 -27.50 1.22 15.80
C TYR A 201 -26.52 0.40 14.94
N GLY A 202 -27.02 -0.46 14.05
CA GLY A 202 -26.18 -1.28 13.17
C GLY A 202 -25.42 -2.38 13.93
N LEU A 203 -26.04 -2.92 14.98
CA LEU A 203 -25.49 -4.01 15.78
C LEU A 203 -25.74 -5.36 15.08
N GLU A 204 -24.97 -6.38 15.44
CA GLU A 204 -25.22 -7.78 15.07
C GLU A 204 -25.89 -8.54 16.22
N SER A 205 -26.58 -9.64 15.91
CA SER A 205 -27.37 -10.39 16.90
C SER A 205 -26.54 -11.02 18.03
N ASP A 206 -25.22 -11.08 17.86
CA ASP A 206 -24.24 -11.60 18.81
C ASP A 206 -23.42 -10.52 19.52
N ASP A 207 -23.68 -9.22 19.26
CA ASP A 207 -23.00 -8.12 19.95
C ASP A 207 -23.24 -8.16 21.46
N THR A 208 -22.16 -8.02 22.24
CA THR A 208 -22.22 -8.04 23.70
C THR A 208 -22.61 -6.67 24.27
N PRO A 209 -23.04 -6.58 25.54
CA PRO A 209 -23.22 -5.29 26.20
C PRO A 209 -22.01 -4.36 26.09
N ASN A 210 -20.79 -4.92 26.07
CA ASN A 210 -19.57 -4.14 25.94
C ASN A 210 -19.41 -3.52 24.54
N ASP A 211 -19.81 -4.21 23.48
CA ASP A 211 -19.81 -3.71 22.11
C ASP A 211 -20.81 -2.55 21.94
N ILE A 212 -21.98 -2.67 22.58
CA ILE A 212 -23.00 -1.62 22.63
C ILE A 212 -22.47 -0.38 23.37
N PHE A 213 -21.85 -0.54 24.54
CA PHE A 213 -21.28 0.59 25.29
C PHE A 213 -20.12 1.25 24.53
N LEU A 214 -19.30 0.47 23.83
CA LEU A 214 -18.22 0.99 22.99
C LEU A 214 -18.77 1.80 21.81
N LEU A 215 -19.83 1.33 21.15
CA LEU A 215 -20.53 2.06 20.10
C LEU A 215 -21.12 3.38 20.61
N LEU A 216 -21.78 3.35 21.77
CA LEU A 216 -22.35 4.54 22.40
C LEU A 216 -21.25 5.55 22.77
N TYR A 217 -20.14 5.07 23.35
CA TYR A 217 -18.98 5.89 23.67
C TYR A 217 -18.40 6.55 22.41
N LYS A 218 -18.23 5.80 21.30
CA LYS A 218 -17.79 6.34 20.02
C LYS A 218 -18.73 7.43 19.51
N LYS A 219 -20.05 7.20 19.52
CA LYS A 219 -21.05 8.21 19.11
C LYS A 219 -21.00 9.47 19.96
N LEU A 220 -20.93 9.33 21.29
CA LEU A 220 -20.83 10.47 22.21
C LEU A 220 -19.53 11.26 22.01
N LYS A 221 -18.41 10.56 21.82
CA LYS A 221 -17.13 11.16 21.51
C LYS A 221 -17.19 11.94 20.19
N MET A 222 -17.74 11.32 19.13
CA MET A 222 -17.95 11.97 17.84
C MET A 222 -18.82 13.22 17.95
N ILE A 223 -19.94 13.15 18.69
CA ILE A 223 -20.80 14.33 18.95
C ILE A 223 -20.01 15.44 19.65
N ASN A 224 -19.26 15.10 20.71
CA ASN A 224 -18.47 16.07 21.47
C ASN A 224 -17.35 16.71 20.64
N GLU A 225 -16.76 15.96 19.71
CA GLU A 225 -15.70 16.43 18.82
C GLU A 225 -16.24 17.08 17.53
N GLY A 226 -17.56 17.05 17.32
CA GLY A 226 -18.20 17.61 16.13
C GLY A 226 -17.96 16.79 14.86
N LEU A 227 -17.76 15.48 14.98
CA LEU A 227 -17.39 14.56 13.91
C LEU A 227 -18.53 13.59 13.56
N ALA A 228 -18.45 13.02 12.37
CA ALA A 228 -19.26 11.90 11.92
C ALA A 228 -18.34 10.82 11.35
N GLU A 229 -18.72 9.55 11.52
CA GLU A 229 -18.04 8.44 10.87
C GLU A 229 -18.73 8.18 9.53
N VAL A 230 -17.96 8.17 8.46
CA VAL A 230 -18.49 7.96 7.12
C VAL A 230 -17.77 6.79 6.47
N THR A 231 -18.55 5.84 5.97
CA THR A 231 -18.08 4.70 5.18
C THR A 231 -18.58 4.83 3.75
N ILE A 232 -17.66 4.97 2.80
CA ILE A 232 -17.94 4.89 1.37
C ILE A 232 -17.89 3.42 0.96
N ILE A 233 -18.89 2.96 0.21
CA ILE A 233 -18.97 1.61 -0.33
C ILE A 233 -18.96 1.72 -1.86
N ALA A 234 -17.82 1.48 -2.48
CA ALA A 234 -17.64 1.57 -3.93
C ALA A 234 -17.90 0.22 -4.59
N LYS A 235 -18.84 0.20 -5.55
CA LYS A 235 -19.21 -1.00 -6.30
C LYS A 235 -19.28 -0.73 -7.80
N THR A 236 -19.13 -1.78 -8.60
CA THR A 236 -19.46 -1.76 -10.03
C THR A 236 -20.97 -1.66 -10.24
N GLN A 237 -21.40 -1.41 -11.49
CA GLN A 237 -22.81 -1.50 -11.87
C GLN A 237 -23.41 -2.91 -11.66
N SER A 238 -22.58 -3.95 -11.63
CA SER A 238 -22.95 -5.33 -11.32
C SER A 238 -22.98 -5.63 -9.81
N GLY A 239 -22.63 -4.66 -8.95
CA GLY A 239 -22.63 -4.79 -7.49
C GLY A 239 -21.33 -5.36 -6.90
N ASN A 240 -20.32 -5.64 -7.72
CA ASN A 240 -19.03 -6.16 -7.26
C ASN A 240 -18.22 -5.05 -6.56
N PRO A 241 -17.49 -5.35 -5.48
CA PRO A 241 -16.71 -4.35 -4.76
C PRO A 241 -15.52 -3.84 -5.59
N LEU A 242 -15.31 -2.52 -5.58
CA LEU A 242 -14.17 -1.89 -6.25
C LEU A 242 -13.07 -1.51 -5.24
N LYS A 243 -11.96 -2.23 -5.33
CA LYS A 243 -10.81 -2.14 -4.42
C LYS A 243 -9.71 -1.19 -4.90
N GLY A 244 -9.03 -0.53 -3.97
CA GLY A 244 -7.88 0.34 -4.23
C GLY A 244 -8.24 1.68 -4.90
N ILE A 245 -9.47 2.17 -4.71
CA ILE A 245 -9.86 3.49 -5.21
C ILE A 245 -9.40 4.55 -4.21
N LEU A 246 -8.48 5.41 -4.64
CA LEU A 246 -8.13 6.66 -3.96
C LEU A 246 -9.31 7.65 -3.99
N LEU A 247 -9.70 8.11 -2.80
CA LEU A 247 -10.68 9.15 -2.54
C LEU A 247 -9.95 10.41 -2.00
N PRO A 248 -9.43 11.28 -2.88
CA PRO A 248 -8.45 12.31 -2.51
C PRO A 248 -9.04 13.46 -1.67
N ASP A 249 -10.35 13.67 -1.77
CA ASP A 249 -11.07 14.69 -0.98
C ASP A 249 -11.32 14.24 0.47
N LEU A 250 -11.01 12.97 0.77
CA LEU A 250 -11.27 12.34 2.07
C LEU A 250 -9.93 12.00 2.73
N LYS A 251 -9.86 12.20 4.04
CA LYS A 251 -8.66 11.95 4.84
C LYS A 251 -8.97 11.05 6.01
N ASP A 252 -8.06 10.13 6.31
CA ASP A 252 -8.15 9.31 7.52
C ASP A 252 -7.85 10.14 8.79
N SER A 253 -7.85 9.48 9.96
CA SER A 253 -7.55 10.12 11.24
C SER A 253 -6.15 10.73 11.33
N ASP A 254 -5.21 10.29 10.49
CA ASP A 254 -3.84 10.78 10.43
C ASP A 254 -3.67 11.87 9.35
N GLY A 255 -4.72 12.22 8.61
CA GLY A 255 -4.65 13.16 7.50
C GLY A 255 -4.10 12.56 6.20
N LYS A 256 -4.02 11.23 6.08
CA LYS A 256 -3.55 10.54 4.86
C LYS A 256 -4.69 10.29 3.88
N ASP A 257 -4.30 10.07 2.63
CA ASP A 257 -5.19 9.69 1.54
C ASP A 257 -5.93 8.38 1.85
N VAL A 258 -7.24 8.37 1.61
CA VAL A 258 -8.10 7.21 1.88
C VAL A 258 -8.26 6.36 0.62
N TYR A 259 -8.13 5.04 0.76
CA TYR A 259 -8.32 4.06 -0.30
C TYR A 259 -9.42 3.07 0.07
N THR A 260 -10.17 2.59 -0.92
CA THR A 260 -11.09 1.47 -0.70
C THR A 260 -10.32 0.17 -0.45
N ASP A 261 -10.76 -0.60 0.54
CA ASP A 261 -10.19 -1.88 0.92
C ASP A 261 -10.61 -3.02 -0.02
N SER A 262 -10.31 -4.27 0.36
CA SER A 262 -10.66 -5.47 -0.40
C SER A 262 -12.17 -5.70 -0.56
N SER A 263 -12.99 -5.12 0.31
CA SER A 263 -14.45 -5.16 0.29
C SER A 263 -15.07 -3.95 -0.43
N GLY A 264 -14.24 -3.07 -1.00
CA GLY A 264 -14.67 -1.84 -1.64
C GLY A 264 -15.08 -0.75 -0.65
N LYS A 265 -14.72 -0.88 0.63
CA LYS A 265 -15.10 0.07 1.68
C LYS A 265 -13.95 1.01 2.03
N ALA A 266 -14.29 2.25 2.36
CA ALA A 266 -13.36 3.27 2.84
C ALA A 266 -14.03 4.06 3.97
N THR A 267 -13.48 3.98 5.17
CA THR A 267 -14.02 4.66 6.36
C THR A 267 -13.14 5.84 6.76
N PHE A 268 -13.76 6.98 7.08
CA PHE A 268 -13.10 8.20 7.49
C PHE A 268 -13.98 9.02 8.44
N PHE A 269 -13.38 10.02 9.09
CA PHE A 269 -14.10 10.94 9.97
C PHE A 269 -14.23 12.31 9.32
N ALA A 270 -15.45 12.84 9.27
CA ALA A 270 -15.74 14.14 8.69
C ALA A 270 -16.34 15.08 9.73
N LYS A 271 -16.04 16.38 9.62
CA LYS A 271 -16.62 17.40 10.51
C LYS A 271 -18.11 17.59 10.18
N GLY A 272 -18.96 17.53 11.20
CA GLY A 272 -20.39 17.81 11.07
C GLY A 272 -20.66 19.25 10.60
N GLY A 273 -21.75 19.43 9.86
CA GLY A 273 -22.14 20.70 9.24
C GLY A 273 -21.36 21.03 7.96
N THR A 274 -20.59 20.09 7.43
CA THR A 274 -19.85 20.25 6.17
C THR A 274 -20.45 19.41 5.04
N THR A 275 -20.07 19.73 3.80
CA THR A 275 -20.37 18.90 2.64
C THR A 275 -19.14 18.08 2.30
N ALA A 276 -19.26 16.76 2.41
CA ALA A 276 -18.24 15.84 1.93
C ALA A 276 -18.39 15.67 0.41
N LYS A 277 -17.25 15.64 -0.29
CA LYS A 277 -17.18 15.40 -1.72
C LYS A 277 -16.44 14.09 -1.97
N ILE A 278 -16.95 13.28 -2.88
CA ILE A 278 -16.33 12.04 -3.35
C ILE A 278 -15.91 12.30 -4.78
N THR A 279 -14.61 12.26 -5.06
CA THR A 279 -14.08 12.39 -6.43
C THR A 279 -13.28 11.14 -6.80
N CYS A 280 -13.65 10.50 -7.91
CA CYS A 280 -12.81 9.51 -8.57
C CYS A 280 -12.46 10.07 -9.94
N SER A 281 -11.18 10.35 -10.21
CA SER A 281 -10.77 10.90 -11.51
C SER A 281 -9.48 10.29 -12.02
N ASN A 282 -9.24 10.38 -13.32
CA ASN A 282 -8.01 9.95 -13.97
C ASN A 282 -7.76 8.44 -13.86
N TYR A 283 -8.82 7.64 -13.72
CA TYR A 283 -8.68 6.18 -13.78
C TYR A 283 -8.79 5.68 -15.21
N GLY A 284 -7.96 4.71 -15.59
CA GLY A 284 -8.09 4.04 -16.88
C GLY A 284 -9.33 3.15 -16.95
N ASP A 285 -9.67 2.51 -15.83
CA ASP A 285 -10.63 1.39 -15.72
C ASP A 285 -12.00 1.73 -15.12
N ILE A 286 -12.19 2.97 -14.66
CA ILE A 286 -13.51 3.51 -14.27
C ILE A 286 -13.71 4.90 -14.86
N GLU A 287 -14.95 5.28 -15.16
CA GLU A 287 -15.31 6.65 -15.55
C GLU A 287 -15.13 7.63 -14.38
N ASP A 288 -14.83 8.88 -14.71
CA ASP A 288 -14.72 9.93 -13.70
C ASP A 288 -16.08 10.12 -12.99
N PHE A 289 -16.03 10.26 -11.66
CA PHE A 289 -17.20 10.36 -10.81
C PHE A 289 -17.03 11.49 -9.79
N THR A 290 -18.11 12.22 -9.54
CA THR A 290 -18.19 13.21 -8.46
C THR A 290 -19.57 13.17 -7.84
N GLU A 291 -19.62 13.10 -6.52
CA GLU A 291 -20.84 13.25 -5.74
C GLU A 291 -20.55 14.03 -4.46
N SER A 292 -21.54 14.77 -3.97
CA SER A 292 -21.46 15.49 -2.71
C SER A 292 -22.64 15.13 -1.82
N PHE A 293 -22.42 15.10 -0.51
CA PHE A 293 -23.46 14.86 0.49
C PHE A 293 -23.16 15.63 1.77
N THR A 294 -24.20 15.95 2.52
CA THR A 294 -24.08 16.64 3.82
C THR A 294 -23.70 15.65 4.90
N VAL A 295 -22.81 16.08 5.80
CA VAL A 295 -22.40 15.34 6.98
C VAL A 295 -22.90 16.06 8.22
N ASN A 296 -23.70 15.39 9.06
CA ASN A 296 -24.11 15.95 10.36
C ASN A 296 -23.30 15.31 11.50
N SER A 297 -23.05 16.08 12.57
CA SER A 297 -22.28 15.60 13.72
C SER A 297 -22.97 14.42 14.41
N GLY A 298 -22.19 13.42 14.83
CA GLY A 298 -22.66 12.24 15.55
C GLY A 298 -23.28 11.15 14.69
N GLU A 299 -23.37 11.35 13.37
CA GLU A 299 -23.91 10.35 12.44
C GLU A 299 -22.87 9.27 12.10
N ILE A 300 -23.38 8.07 11.86
CA ILE A 300 -22.66 7.01 11.15
C ILE A 300 -23.32 6.91 9.78
N ILE A 301 -22.58 7.30 8.73
CA ILE A 301 -23.09 7.39 7.37
C ILE A 301 -22.49 6.26 6.55
N ALA A 302 -23.33 5.38 6.01
CA ALA A 302 -22.92 4.44 4.97
C ALA A 302 -23.39 4.97 3.61
N LYS A 303 -22.45 5.33 2.74
CA LYS A 303 -22.74 5.89 1.42
C LYS A 303 -22.27 4.93 0.32
N GLU A 304 -23.22 4.36 -0.41
CA GLU A 304 -22.93 3.54 -1.58
C GLU A 304 -22.73 4.41 -2.82
N ILE A 305 -21.65 4.13 -3.57
CA ILE A 305 -21.38 4.73 -4.88
C ILE A 305 -21.26 3.61 -5.92
N THR A 306 -21.92 3.79 -7.06
CA THR A 306 -21.84 2.88 -8.20
C THR A 306 -20.99 3.51 -9.29
N LEU A 307 -19.87 2.87 -9.62
CA LEU A 307 -18.92 3.36 -10.60
C LEU A 307 -19.02 2.55 -11.88
N LYS A 308 -19.02 3.24 -13.02
CA LYS A 308 -19.04 2.61 -14.34
C LYS A 308 -17.63 2.19 -14.72
N VAL A 309 -17.43 0.88 -14.85
CA VAL A 309 -16.16 0.29 -15.30
C VAL A 309 -16.02 0.43 -16.81
N ARG A 310 -14.77 0.52 -17.28
CA ARG A 310 -14.42 0.52 -18.70
C ARG A 310 -13.23 -0.41 -18.93
N ASN A 311 -13.27 -1.17 -20.02
CA ASN A 311 -12.18 -2.06 -20.46
C ASN A 311 -11.35 -1.44 -21.58
N PHE A 312 -11.71 -0.25 -22.05
CA PHE A 312 -10.97 0.51 -23.04
C PHE A 312 -10.98 2.00 -22.67
N PHE A 313 -9.83 2.64 -22.79
CA PHE A 313 -9.70 4.07 -22.59
C PHE A 313 -8.81 4.71 -23.66
N ARG A 314 -9.26 5.86 -24.17
CA ARG A 314 -8.60 6.63 -25.23
C ARG A 314 -8.28 8.02 -24.69
N VAL A 315 -7.00 8.36 -24.71
CA VAL A 315 -6.44 9.62 -24.20
C VAL A 315 -5.95 10.45 -25.38
N THR A 316 -6.60 11.59 -25.61
CA THR A 316 -6.32 12.52 -26.73
C THR A 316 -5.65 13.81 -26.29
N SER A 317 -5.48 14.01 -24.97
CA SER A 317 -4.72 15.10 -24.37
C SER A 317 -3.86 14.54 -23.26
N THR A 318 -2.64 15.06 -23.09
CA THR A 318 -1.73 14.60 -22.05
C THR A 318 -2.39 14.70 -20.68
N GLN A 319 -2.45 13.58 -19.96
CA GLN A 319 -3.05 13.50 -18.63
C GLN A 319 -2.43 12.37 -17.81
N ASN A 320 -2.66 12.44 -16.51
CA ASN A 320 -2.35 11.35 -15.61
C ASN A 320 -3.42 10.27 -15.69
N VAL A 321 -2.99 9.02 -15.52
CA VAL A 321 -3.82 7.82 -15.54
C VAL A 321 -3.36 6.89 -14.43
N ARG A 322 -4.30 6.32 -13.69
CA ARG A 322 -4.10 5.29 -12.67
C ARG A 322 -5.06 4.14 -12.89
N PHE A 323 -4.82 3.02 -12.24
CA PHE A 323 -5.66 1.83 -12.36
C PHE A 323 -6.12 1.39 -10.98
N THR A 324 -7.38 0.98 -10.86
CA THR A 324 -7.85 0.33 -9.62
C THR A 324 -7.23 -1.06 -9.50
N LYS A 325 -7.33 -1.68 -8.32
CA LYS A 325 -6.90 -3.07 -8.13
C LYS A 325 -7.82 -4.07 -8.85
N ASN A 326 -8.91 -3.62 -9.47
CA ASN A 326 -9.74 -4.45 -10.34
C ASN A 326 -9.12 -4.69 -11.73
N THR A 327 -8.07 -3.95 -12.11
CA THR A 327 -7.33 -4.22 -13.34
C THR A 327 -6.29 -5.33 -13.10
N SER A 328 -6.30 -6.38 -13.91
CA SER A 328 -5.33 -7.49 -13.87
C SER A 328 -4.21 -7.36 -14.90
N ARG A 329 -4.50 -6.72 -16.04
CA ARG A 329 -3.56 -6.55 -17.14
C ARG A 329 -3.90 -5.28 -17.93
N VAL A 330 -2.87 -4.59 -18.40
CA VAL A 330 -2.99 -3.43 -19.28
C VAL A 330 -2.24 -3.69 -20.59
N ASP A 331 -2.92 -3.49 -21.71
CA ASP A 331 -2.32 -3.42 -23.03
C ASP A 331 -2.33 -1.96 -23.48
N VAL A 332 -1.23 -1.48 -24.06
CA VAL A 332 -1.05 -0.08 -24.45
C VAL A 332 -0.75 0.01 -25.94
N SER A 333 -1.42 0.93 -26.64
CA SER A 333 -0.96 1.44 -27.93
C SER A 333 -0.77 2.94 -27.87
N VAL A 334 0.30 3.41 -28.49
CA VAL A 334 0.61 4.83 -28.62
C VAL A 334 0.80 5.18 -30.10
N GLY A 335 0.21 6.28 -30.52
CA GLY A 335 0.38 6.87 -31.84
C GLY A 335 0.96 8.27 -31.73
N GLY A 336 2.09 8.55 -32.37
CA GLY A 336 2.69 9.88 -32.41
C GLY A 336 1.85 10.88 -33.20
N GLY A 337 2.16 12.17 -33.07
CA GLY A 337 1.56 13.22 -33.89
C GLY A 337 2.09 13.20 -35.33
N GLY A 338 1.30 13.71 -36.29
CA GLY A 338 1.76 13.88 -37.66
C GLY A 338 2.72 15.05 -37.81
N GLY A 339 3.61 14.99 -38.80
CA GLY A 339 4.44 16.13 -39.20
C GLY A 339 3.62 17.17 -39.96
N GLY A 340 4.05 18.43 -39.90
CA GLY A 340 3.47 19.47 -40.74
C GLY A 340 3.89 19.34 -42.20
N ALA A 341 3.14 19.97 -43.09
CA ALA A 341 3.56 20.10 -44.48
C ALA A 341 4.78 21.02 -44.61
N GLY A 342 5.47 20.91 -45.74
CA GLY A 342 6.56 21.83 -46.07
C GLY A 342 6.06 23.22 -46.45
N ARG A 343 6.88 24.25 -46.21
CA ARG A 343 6.61 25.62 -46.70
C ARG A 343 6.88 25.73 -48.19
N ILE A 344 5.96 26.42 -48.86
CA ILE A 344 6.22 26.98 -50.18
C ILE A 344 6.86 28.34 -49.96
N GLY A 345 7.71 28.79 -50.87
CA GLY A 345 7.77 30.23 -51.01
C GLY A 345 8.36 30.73 -52.30
N LYS A 346 8.86 31.96 -52.22
CA LYS A 346 9.23 32.86 -53.29
C LYS A 346 10.04 32.19 -54.40
N GLN A 347 9.34 31.83 -55.47
CA GLN A 347 9.95 31.35 -56.70
C GLN A 347 10.34 32.53 -57.57
N SER A 348 11.57 32.50 -58.10
CA SER A 348 12.09 33.54 -59.00
C SER A 348 11.67 33.27 -60.44
N SER A 349 11.70 34.31 -61.29
CA SER A 349 11.46 34.19 -62.73
C SER A 349 12.64 33.46 -63.41
N GLY A 350 12.67 32.13 -63.30
CA GLY A 350 13.72 31.28 -63.84
C GLY A 350 13.80 29.88 -63.21
N ASP A 351 13.26 29.70 -62.00
CA ASP A 351 13.27 28.40 -61.30
C ASP A 351 12.09 27.52 -61.74
N PRO A 352 12.24 26.18 -61.77
CA PRO A 352 11.11 25.28 -61.91
C PRO A 352 10.13 25.51 -60.75
N TYR A 353 8.85 25.60 -61.06
CA TYR A 353 7.82 25.80 -60.06
C TYR A 353 7.54 24.47 -59.37
N ARG A 354 7.54 24.48 -58.03
CA ARG A 354 7.41 23.28 -57.19
C ARG A 354 6.43 23.51 -56.05
N SER A 355 5.56 22.54 -55.80
CA SER A 355 4.83 22.48 -54.53
C SER A 355 5.69 21.83 -53.44
N ALA A 356 5.30 22.03 -52.19
CA ALA A 356 5.98 21.44 -51.04
C ALA A 356 5.53 19.99 -50.80
N GLY A 357 6.30 19.23 -50.05
CA GLY A 357 5.93 17.89 -49.60
C GLY A 357 4.82 17.93 -48.55
N GLY A 358 3.93 16.92 -48.55
CA GLY A 358 3.01 16.68 -47.45
C GLY A 358 3.74 16.15 -46.20
N GLY A 359 3.20 16.37 -45.01
CA GLY A 359 3.76 15.86 -43.76
C GLY A 359 3.61 14.35 -43.61
N GLY A 360 4.54 13.70 -42.92
CA GLY A 360 4.46 12.27 -42.59
C GLY A 360 3.46 12.01 -41.47
N GLY A 361 2.75 10.89 -41.52
CA GLY A 361 1.89 10.45 -40.43
C GLY A 361 2.69 9.93 -39.23
N GLY A 362 2.21 10.19 -38.02
CA GLY A 362 2.84 9.74 -36.79
C GLY A 362 2.99 8.21 -36.72
N TYR A 363 4.10 7.74 -36.15
CA TYR A 363 4.33 6.31 -35.96
C TYR A 363 3.35 5.74 -34.93
N ALA A 364 3.12 4.42 -34.99
CA ALA A 364 2.33 3.72 -34.00
C ALA A 364 3.07 2.49 -33.47
N LYS A 365 2.90 2.23 -32.18
CA LYS A 365 3.44 1.08 -31.47
C LYS A 365 2.42 0.55 -30.46
N SER A 366 2.29 -0.76 -30.40
CA SER A 366 1.45 -1.46 -29.43
C SER A 366 2.29 -2.43 -28.62
N GLN A 367 1.98 -2.57 -27.34
CA GLN A 367 2.58 -3.54 -26.45
C GLN A 367 1.49 -4.12 -25.55
N GLU A 368 1.44 -5.44 -25.52
CA GLU A 368 0.54 -6.18 -24.66
C GLU A 368 1.22 -6.51 -23.33
N ASN A 369 0.42 -6.65 -22.27
CA ASN A 369 0.87 -7.02 -20.93
C ASN A 369 1.99 -6.12 -20.40
N VAL A 370 1.76 -4.80 -20.45
CA VAL A 370 2.69 -3.82 -19.89
C VAL A 370 2.68 -3.94 -18.37
N GLU A 371 3.87 -4.00 -17.78
CA GLU A 371 4.01 -4.04 -16.32
C GLU A 371 3.47 -2.76 -15.68
N PHE A 372 2.69 -2.93 -14.63
CA PHE A 372 2.15 -1.83 -13.86
C PHE A 372 2.04 -2.18 -12.38
N VAL A 373 2.05 -1.14 -11.57
CA VAL A 373 1.88 -1.19 -10.13
C VAL A 373 0.54 -0.53 -9.84
N THR A 374 -0.32 -1.26 -9.12
CA THR A 374 -1.58 -0.69 -8.63
C THR A 374 -1.29 0.47 -7.68
N ASP A 375 -2.20 1.43 -7.57
CA ASP A 375 -2.05 2.65 -6.74
C ASP A 375 -0.92 3.61 -7.20
N THR A 376 -0.36 3.42 -8.40
CA THR A 376 0.61 4.33 -9.02
C THR A 376 -0.03 5.17 -10.12
N THR A 377 0.41 6.43 -10.23
CA THR A 377 -0.02 7.33 -11.32
C THR A 377 1.01 7.33 -12.44
N TYR A 378 0.53 7.19 -13.67
CA TYR A 378 1.30 7.20 -14.90
C TYR A 378 0.87 8.37 -15.78
N THR A 379 1.82 9.09 -16.38
CA THR A 379 1.49 10.15 -17.33
C THR A 379 1.37 9.57 -18.74
N ALA A 380 0.18 9.68 -19.33
CA ALA A 380 -0.06 9.42 -20.75
C ALA A 380 0.27 10.70 -21.52
N THR A 381 1.41 10.70 -22.21
CA THR A 381 1.84 11.83 -23.05
C THR A 381 1.30 11.67 -24.45
N VAL A 382 0.54 12.66 -24.92
CA VAL A 382 0.04 12.73 -26.29
C VAL A 382 0.92 13.70 -27.08
N GLY A 383 1.54 13.20 -28.15
CA GLY A 383 2.35 13.99 -29.05
C GLY A 383 1.51 15.03 -29.80
N ALA A 384 1.93 16.29 -29.78
CA ALA A 384 1.30 17.34 -30.57
C ALA A 384 1.46 17.07 -32.08
N GLY A 385 0.59 17.63 -32.90
CA GLY A 385 0.84 17.72 -34.34
C GLY A 385 1.97 18.71 -34.63
N GLY A 386 2.81 18.42 -35.62
CA GLY A 386 3.88 19.32 -36.04
C GLY A 386 3.32 20.54 -36.75
N ASN A 387 3.82 21.73 -36.45
CA ASN A 387 3.53 22.91 -37.26
C ASN A 387 4.20 22.78 -38.65
N VAL A 388 3.98 23.77 -39.51
CA VAL A 388 4.59 23.80 -40.84
C VAL A 388 6.13 23.77 -40.74
N ASP A 389 6.76 22.83 -41.48
CA ASP A 389 8.18 22.44 -41.41
C ASP A 389 8.63 21.79 -40.09
N GLU A 390 7.72 21.45 -39.19
CA GLU A 390 8.04 20.85 -37.90
C GLU A 390 7.57 19.40 -37.80
N LYS A 391 8.40 18.59 -37.11
CA LYS A 391 8.10 17.20 -36.78
C LYS A 391 6.93 17.10 -35.80
N GLY A 392 6.14 16.04 -35.92
CA GLY A 392 5.14 15.68 -34.92
C GLY A 392 5.75 15.29 -33.57
N GLY A 393 5.03 15.54 -32.49
CA GLY A 393 5.41 15.15 -31.14
C GLY A 393 5.35 13.64 -30.91
N THR A 394 6.20 13.15 -30.00
CA THR A 394 6.19 11.76 -29.53
C THR A 394 5.05 11.53 -28.54
N SER A 395 4.33 10.41 -28.70
CA SER A 395 3.39 9.93 -27.69
C SER A 395 4.04 8.81 -26.87
N SER A 396 3.75 8.76 -25.57
CA SER A 396 4.29 7.73 -24.70
C SER A 396 3.41 7.41 -23.50
N PHE A 397 3.40 6.15 -23.10
CA PHE A 397 2.75 5.70 -21.87
C PHE A 397 3.39 4.40 -21.39
N MET A 398 3.74 4.35 -20.10
CA MET A 398 4.22 3.13 -19.42
C MET A 398 5.36 2.41 -20.18
N GLY A 399 6.36 3.17 -20.62
CA GLY A 399 7.52 2.64 -21.36
C GLY A 399 7.30 2.38 -22.86
N VAL A 400 6.05 2.44 -23.34
CA VAL A 400 5.74 2.36 -24.77
C VAL A 400 5.81 3.76 -25.37
N SER A 401 6.54 3.93 -26.47
CA SER A 401 6.66 5.21 -27.18
C SER A 401 6.54 5.05 -28.69
N ALA A 402 5.95 6.06 -29.33
CA ALA A 402 5.93 6.20 -30.79
C ALA A 402 6.22 7.64 -31.19
N GLN A 403 7.19 7.79 -32.11
CA GLN A 403 7.63 9.09 -32.59
C GLN A 403 6.56 9.74 -33.47
N GLY A 404 6.57 11.07 -33.54
CA GLY A 404 5.79 11.75 -34.55
C GLY A 404 6.39 11.63 -35.95
N GLY A 405 5.58 11.95 -36.96
CA GLY A 405 5.99 11.94 -38.36
C GLY A 405 6.89 13.12 -38.69
N GLU A 406 7.80 12.93 -39.64
CA GLU A 406 8.68 14.00 -40.14
C GLU A 406 7.88 15.03 -40.96
N PRO A 407 8.31 16.29 -40.99
CA PRO A 407 7.68 17.29 -41.84
C PRO A 407 7.94 16.99 -43.32
N GLY A 408 7.04 17.46 -44.18
CA GLY A 408 7.31 17.51 -45.62
C GLY A 408 8.41 18.52 -45.93
N GLN A 409 9.21 18.27 -46.96
CA GLN A 409 10.23 19.24 -47.37
C GLN A 409 9.58 20.48 -47.99
N GLY A 410 10.13 21.65 -47.65
CA GLY A 410 9.75 22.91 -48.29
C GLY A 410 10.22 22.97 -49.75
N SER A 411 9.64 23.90 -50.52
CA SER A 411 9.99 24.11 -51.93
C SER A 411 11.33 24.86 -52.12
N PHE A 412 11.98 25.30 -51.05
CA PHE A 412 13.25 26.01 -51.11
C PHE A 412 14.42 25.12 -50.69
N ASP A 413 15.54 25.29 -51.38
CA ASP A 413 16.86 24.73 -51.06
C ASP A 413 17.25 23.40 -51.73
N SER A 414 16.67 23.01 -52.86
CA SER A 414 17.15 21.80 -53.54
C SER A 414 17.24 21.87 -55.06
N SER A 415 18.37 21.40 -55.56
CA SER A 415 18.60 20.95 -56.92
C SER A 415 17.94 19.58 -57.23
N SER A 416 17.05 19.07 -56.36
CA SER A 416 16.44 17.73 -56.41
C SER A 416 14.95 17.67 -55.99
N ASN A 417 14.32 16.49 -56.04
CA ASN A 417 12.90 16.23 -55.75
C ASN A 417 12.48 16.76 -54.36
N VAL A 418 11.28 17.33 -54.26
CA VAL A 418 10.69 17.79 -52.98
C VAL A 418 9.98 16.63 -52.31
N GLU A 419 10.58 16.06 -51.27
CA GLU A 419 10.09 14.82 -50.66
C GLU A 419 8.98 15.08 -49.63
N GLY A 420 8.02 14.16 -49.58
CA GLY A 420 7.07 14.08 -48.49
C GLY A 420 7.72 13.61 -47.19
N GLY A 421 7.14 14.00 -46.06
CA GLY A 421 7.62 13.64 -44.74
C GLY A 421 7.51 12.13 -44.49
N GLN A 422 8.53 11.53 -43.89
CA GLN A 422 8.52 10.12 -43.52
C GLN A 422 7.64 9.87 -42.30
N GLY A 423 6.91 8.76 -42.30
CA GLY A 423 6.00 8.42 -41.22
C GLY A 423 5.40 7.03 -41.36
N ASN A 424 4.42 6.70 -40.50
CA ASN A 424 3.67 5.45 -40.65
C ASN A 424 2.93 5.38 -41.99
N GLY A 425 2.42 6.53 -42.41
CA GLY A 425 2.03 6.83 -43.78
C GLY A 425 2.89 7.99 -44.27
N ASN A 426 3.67 7.76 -45.32
CA ASN A 426 4.52 8.81 -45.88
C ASN A 426 3.67 9.93 -46.49
N GLY A 427 4.07 11.18 -46.24
CA GLY A 427 3.58 12.33 -46.96
C GLY A 427 3.89 12.21 -48.44
N ALA A 428 3.12 12.90 -49.26
CA ALA A 428 3.32 12.88 -50.69
C ALA A 428 4.45 13.83 -51.11
N ASP A 429 5.21 13.42 -52.12
CA ASP A 429 6.19 14.29 -52.76
C ASP A 429 5.51 15.47 -53.46
N GLY A 430 6.17 16.64 -53.38
CA GLY A 430 5.76 17.83 -54.11
C GLY A 430 5.81 17.60 -55.62
N VAL A 431 4.94 18.30 -56.34
CA VAL A 431 4.91 18.26 -57.80
C VAL A 431 5.69 19.42 -58.40
N SER A 432 6.23 19.24 -59.60
CA SER A 432 7.04 20.28 -60.25
C SER A 432 6.77 20.39 -61.75
N THR A 433 6.99 21.58 -62.31
CA THR A 433 6.97 21.82 -63.76
C THR A 433 8.05 22.81 -64.20
N THR A 434 8.49 22.70 -65.46
CA THR A 434 9.44 23.62 -66.10
C THR A 434 8.74 24.83 -66.71
N PHE A 435 9.49 25.92 -66.93
CA PHE A 435 8.99 27.25 -67.35
C PHE A 435 8.21 27.31 -68.68
N SER A 436 8.21 26.23 -69.45
CA SER A 436 7.64 26.15 -70.79
C SER A 436 6.36 25.31 -70.76
N MET A 437 5.23 25.94 -71.10
CA MET A 437 3.88 25.39 -71.35
C MET A 437 2.81 25.71 -70.28
N SER A 438 1.57 25.84 -70.75
CA SER A 438 0.33 25.85 -69.95
C SER A 438 0.16 24.48 -69.30
N VAL A 439 0.78 24.28 -68.13
CA VAL A 439 0.83 22.98 -67.46
C VAL A 439 -0.04 23.01 -66.21
N GLU A 440 -0.81 21.94 -66.08
CA GLU A 440 -1.74 21.63 -65.01
C GLU A 440 -1.22 20.35 -64.34
N VAL A 441 -0.72 20.44 -63.09
CA VAL A 441 -0.17 19.29 -62.38
C VAL A 441 -1.00 19.01 -61.13
N PRO A 442 -1.76 17.90 -61.08
CA PRO A 442 -2.49 17.51 -59.88
C PRO A 442 -1.53 17.12 -58.76
N GLY A 443 -1.96 17.29 -57.51
CA GLY A 443 -1.15 16.90 -56.36
C GLY A 443 -1.04 15.38 -56.20
N ASN A 444 0.03 14.92 -55.58
CA ASN A 444 0.25 13.51 -55.27
C ASN A 444 -0.46 13.13 -53.96
N ALA A 445 -1.04 11.93 -53.92
CA ALA A 445 -1.70 11.43 -52.72
C ALA A 445 -0.70 10.95 -51.65
N GLY A 446 -0.99 11.27 -50.38
CA GLY A 446 -0.27 10.74 -49.24
C GLY A 446 -0.53 9.25 -49.06
N LYS A 447 0.40 8.53 -48.42
CA LYS A 447 0.25 7.09 -48.15
C LYS A 447 -0.55 6.86 -46.88
N SER A 448 -1.34 5.79 -46.88
CA SER A 448 -2.04 5.34 -45.67
C SER A 448 -1.06 4.82 -44.63
N GLY A 449 -1.41 4.98 -43.36
CA GLY A 449 -0.65 4.43 -42.25
C GLY A 449 -0.75 2.91 -42.20
N ALA A 450 0.38 2.23 -42.02
CA ALA A 450 0.44 0.77 -41.99
C ALA A 450 0.23 0.19 -40.58
N ASN A 451 0.89 0.76 -39.57
CA ASN A 451 0.79 0.29 -38.19
C ASN A 451 -0.54 0.70 -37.54
N THR A 452 -1.00 -0.10 -36.59
CA THR A 452 -2.29 0.05 -35.93
C THR A 452 -2.18 0.39 -34.45
N ILE A 453 -3.24 1.00 -33.91
CA ILE A 453 -3.48 1.24 -32.49
C ILE A 453 -4.80 0.60 -32.06
N PHE A 454 -4.98 0.31 -30.77
CA PHE A 454 -6.27 -0.18 -30.26
C PHE A 454 -7.39 0.85 -30.47
N ASN A 455 -8.53 0.40 -30.99
CA ASN A 455 -9.74 1.20 -31.18
C ASN A 455 -10.87 0.80 -30.24
N SER A 456 -10.84 -0.44 -29.77
CA SER A 456 -11.69 -0.94 -28.70
C SER A 456 -10.93 -2.04 -27.93
N PHE A 457 -11.62 -2.72 -27.02
CA PHE A 457 -11.08 -3.91 -26.37
C PHE A 457 -10.71 -5.02 -27.37
N GLU A 458 -11.46 -5.14 -28.47
CA GLU A 458 -11.36 -6.27 -29.41
C GLU A 458 -10.80 -5.89 -30.78
N SER A 459 -10.68 -4.60 -31.09
CA SER A 459 -10.30 -4.14 -32.43
C SER A 459 -9.15 -3.15 -32.41
N SER A 460 -8.42 -3.11 -33.52
CA SER A 460 -7.38 -2.12 -33.81
C SER A 460 -7.68 -1.42 -35.13
N THR A 461 -7.23 -0.18 -35.26
CA THR A 461 -7.33 0.61 -36.50
C THR A 461 -5.97 1.16 -36.89
N PRO A 462 -5.73 1.37 -38.20
CA PRO A 462 -4.53 2.08 -38.66
C PRO A 462 -4.39 3.45 -38.00
N HIS A 463 -3.17 3.98 -37.93
CA HIS A 463 -2.84 5.30 -37.40
C HIS A 463 -1.91 6.05 -38.36
N GLY A 464 -1.94 7.38 -38.38
CA GLY A 464 -0.95 8.22 -39.06
C GLY A 464 -0.91 8.09 -40.58
N GLY A 465 -1.95 8.54 -41.29
CA GLY A 465 -1.88 8.73 -42.75
C GLY A 465 -1.04 9.97 -43.13
N GLY A 466 -0.26 9.88 -44.20
CA GLY A 466 0.55 11.01 -44.70
C GLY A 466 -0.28 12.08 -45.40
N GLY A 467 0.16 13.34 -45.35
CA GLY A 467 -0.49 14.44 -46.05
C GLY A 467 -0.30 14.38 -47.57
N GLY A 468 -1.28 14.86 -48.33
CA GLY A 468 -1.19 15.02 -49.77
C GLY A 468 -0.38 16.26 -50.17
N SER A 469 0.17 16.27 -51.39
CA SER A 469 0.85 17.46 -51.92
C SER A 469 -0.12 18.38 -52.63
N GLY A 470 0.11 19.69 -52.57
CA GLY A 470 -0.68 20.66 -53.30
C GLY A 470 -0.44 20.60 -54.80
N SER A 471 -1.45 20.98 -55.56
CA SER A 471 -1.39 21.03 -57.03
C SER A 471 -0.77 22.32 -57.53
N LEU A 472 -0.47 22.36 -58.83
CA LEU A 472 0.18 23.48 -59.49
C LEU A 472 -0.55 23.84 -60.79
N LYS A 473 -0.90 25.12 -60.94
CA LYS A 473 -1.57 25.63 -62.14
C LYS A 473 -1.06 26.98 -62.61
N ARG A 474 -0.78 27.07 -63.91
CA ARG A 474 -0.60 28.32 -64.69
C ARG A 474 -1.88 28.63 -65.49
N PRO A 475 -2.16 29.87 -65.95
CA PRO A 475 -3.40 30.19 -66.67
C PRO A 475 -3.64 29.21 -67.83
N GLY A 476 -4.80 28.54 -67.81
CA GLY A 476 -5.10 27.31 -68.56
C GLY A 476 -6.60 27.11 -68.77
N ARG A 477 -7.02 25.90 -69.19
CA ARG A 477 -8.38 25.65 -69.72
C ARG A 477 -9.45 25.37 -68.66
N TYR A 478 -9.07 24.91 -67.48
CA TYR A 478 -10.00 24.56 -66.40
C TYR A 478 -10.11 25.65 -65.34
N ASP A 479 -11.06 25.56 -64.42
CA ASP A 479 -11.27 26.53 -63.34
C ASP A 479 -10.43 26.20 -62.08
N SER A 480 -10.17 24.92 -61.79
CA SER A 480 -9.36 24.43 -60.67
C SER A 480 -8.61 23.11 -60.99
N ILE A 481 -7.63 22.74 -60.17
CA ILE A 481 -7.01 21.41 -60.16
C ILE A 481 -6.89 20.93 -58.72
N ASP A 482 -7.36 19.72 -58.47
CA ASP A 482 -7.36 19.11 -57.15
C ASP A 482 -5.92 18.87 -56.63
N GLY A 483 -5.72 19.22 -55.36
CA GLY A 483 -4.59 18.77 -54.58
C GLY A 483 -4.64 17.26 -54.33
N GLY A 484 -3.51 16.72 -53.90
CA GLY A 484 -3.39 15.30 -53.59
C GLY A 484 -4.19 14.95 -52.34
N ARG A 485 -4.89 13.81 -52.37
CA ARG A 485 -5.64 13.35 -51.19
C ARG A 485 -4.70 12.95 -50.05
N GLY A 486 -5.11 13.22 -48.82
CA GLY A 486 -4.44 12.70 -47.64
C GLY A 486 -4.59 11.19 -47.51
N GLY A 487 -3.57 10.53 -46.98
CA GLY A 487 -3.58 9.11 -46.66
C GLY A 487 -4.51 8.79 -45.49
N SER A 488 -5.05 7.58 -45.46
CA SER A 488 -5.89 7.13 -44.33
C SER A 488 -5.04 6.57 -43.19
N PRO A 489 -5.36 6.82 -41.90
CA PRO A 489 -6.39 7.73 -41.45
C PRO A 489 -5.88 9.18 -41.36
N GLY A 490 -6.76 10.12 -41.67
CA GLY A 490 -6.64 11.50 -41.18
C GLY A 490 -5.50 12.34 -41.75
N GLY A 491 -4.79 11.90 -42.78
CA GLY A 491 -3.87 12.77 -43.53
C GLY A 491 -4.62 13.93 -44.15
N GLY A 492 -4.04 15.13 -44.12
CA GLY A 492 -4.62 16.32 -44.74
C GLY A 492 -4.49 16.28 -46.26
N ASP A 493 -5.55 16.66 -46.97
CA ASP A 493 -5.48 16.87 -48.42
C ASP A 493 -4.58 18.07 -48.74
N GLY A 494 -3.82 17.97 -49.83
CA GLY A 494 -3.13 19.10 -50.43
C GLY A 494 -4.11 20.15 -50.95
N GLY A 495 -3.66 21.40 -51.00
CA GLY A 495 -4.48 22.51 -51.49
C GLY A 495 -4.63 22.48 -53.01
N ASP A 496 -5.78 22.98 -53.46
CA ASP A 496 -6.14 23.04 -54.87
C ASP A 496 -5.51 24.26 -55.55
N ALA A 497 -5.21 24.15 -56.84
CA ALA A 497 -4.73 25.25 -57.63
C ALA A 497 -5.94 25.95 -58.27
N ALA A 498 -6.57 26.84 -57.50
CA ALA A 498 -7.79 27.55 -57.87
C ALA A 498 -7.71 29.07 -57.60
N GLN A 499 -8.57 29.87 -58.27
CA GLN A 499 -8.63 31.34 -58.11
C GLN A 499 -9.26 31.76 -56.76
N ASN A 500 -10.21 30.97 -56.27
CA ASN A 500 -10.79 31.05 -54.94
C ASN A 500 -9.82 30.43 -53.91
N ASN A 501 -9.87 30.85 -52.65
CA ASN A 501 -8.90 30.55 -51.59
C ASN A 501 -8.79 29.06 -51.14
N GLU A 502 -9.13 28.10 -52.01
CA GLU A 502 -9.03 26.64 -51.82
C GLU A 502 -7.59 26.11 -51.94
N ARG A 503 -6.62 27.02 -52.05
CA ARG A 503 -5.17 26.73 -52.11
C ARG A 503 -4.57 26.26 -50.79
N ASN A 504 -5.31 26.32 -49.70
CA ASN A 504 -4.81 25.92 -48.39
C ASN A 504 -4.76 24.40 -48.29
N GLY A 505 -3.62 23.88 -47.86
CA GLY A 505 -3.51 22.48 -47.47
C GLY A 505 -4.31 22.24 -46.19
N LYS A 506 -4.98 21.10 -46.09
CA LYS A 506 -5.76 20.75 -44.91
C LYS A 506 -4.84 20.24 -43.80
N ASN A 507 -5.22 20.52 -42.55
CA ASN A 507 -4.55 19.95 -41.40
C ASN A 507 -4.78 18.44 -41.31
N GLY A 508 -3.82 17.73 -40.73
CA GLY A 508 -4.02 16.37 -40.28
C GLY A 508 -5.08 16.30 -39.17
N THR A 509 -5.77 15.17 -39.06
CA THR A 509 -6.85 14.98 -38.09
C THR A 509 -6.29 14.65 -36.70
N ASN A 510 -6.66 15.44 -35.69
CA ASN A 510 -6.26 15.21 -34.30
C ASN A 510 -6.70 13.82 -33.79
N GLY A 511 -5.86 13.21 -32.97
CA GLY A 511 -6.06 11.85 -32.45
C GLY A 511 -5.75 10.74 -33.46
N THR A 512 -5.43 11.06 -34.72
CA THR A 512 -5.05 10.08 -35.74
C THR A 512 -3.60 10.18 -36.16
N GLY A 513 -2.85 11.19 -35.67
CA GLY A 513 -1.48 11.44 -36.08
C GLY A 513 -1.32 11.73 -37.58
N GLY A 514 -2.37 12.16 -38.28
CA GLY A 514 -2.29 12.42 -39.72
C GLY A 514 -1.33 13.56 -40.05
N GLY A 515 -0.58 13.45 -41.15
CA GLY A 515 0.32 14.51 -41.64
C GLY A 515 -0.45 15.67 -42.27
N GLY A 516 0.10 16.88 -42.23
CA GLY A 516 -0.50 18.06 -42.87
C GLY A 516 -0.38 18.02 -44.41
N GLY A 517 -1.40 18.47 -45.13
CA GLY A 517 -1.34 18.63 -46.58
C GLY A 517 -0.61 19.91 -47.00
N SER A 518 0.15 19.89 -48.09
CA SER A 518 0.83 21.11 -48.55
C SER A 518 -0.08 22.02 -49.37
N ALA A 519 0.28 23.30 -49.50
CA ALA A 519 -0.54 24.27 -50.21
C ALA A 519 -0.49 24.10 -51.75
N GLY A 520 -1.58 24.46 -52.40
CA GLY A 520 -1.65 24.59 -53.86
C GLY A 520 -1.03 25.91 -54.33
N ILE A 521 -0.61 25.93 -55.60
CA ILE A 521 -0.01 27.12 -56.23
C ILE A 521 -0.80 27.54 -57.46
N TRP A 522 -1.21 28.81 -57.48
CA TRP A 522 -1.86 29.47 -58.60
C TRP A 522 -0.98 30.59 -59.16
N TYR A 523 -0.74 30.58 -60.47
CA TYR A 523 -0.06 31.68 -61.16
C TYR A 523 -1.03 32.52 -61.97
N ASP A 524 -0.86 33.84 -61.88
CA ASP A 524 -1.55 34.81 -62.73
C ASP A 524 -0.60 35.92 -63.19
N GLU A 525 -0.62 36.23 -64.48
CA GLU A 525 0.09 37.34 -65.15
C GLU A 525 1.45 37.75 -64.54
N GLY A 526 2.34 36.78 -64.30
CA GLY A 526 3.71 37.03 -63.81
C GLY A 526 3.88 37.02 -62.30
N SER A 527 2.83 36.70 -61.54
CA SER A 527 2.85 36.55 -60.08
C SER A 527 2.39 35.16 -59.63
N ALA A 528 3.04 34.64 -58.59
CA ALA A 528 2.69 33.38 -57.95
C ALA A 528 1.91 33.66 -56.67
N SER A 529 0.83 32.92 -56.45
CA SER A 529 0.03 32.98 -55.24
C SER A 529 -0.14 31.57 -54.69
N PHE A 530 0.09 31.42 -53.39
CA PHE A 530 0.10 30.13 -52.72
C PHE A 530 -0.77 30.19 -51.46
N GLY A 531 -1.40 29.07 -51.13
CA GLY A 531 -2.15 28.94 -49.89
C GLY A 531 -1.25 28.70 -48.69
N THR A 532 -1.87 28.46 -47.54
CA THR A 532 -1.18 28.06 -46.30
C THR A 532 -1.05 26.54 -46.23
N PRO A 533 0.14 25.99 -45.94
CA PRO A 533 0.27 24.56 -45.68
C PRO A 533 -0.44 24.16 -44.39
N GLY A 534 -0.90 22.91 -44.32
CA GLY A 534 -1.54 22.33 -43.15
C GLY A 534 -0.53 21.88 -42.09
N VAL A 535 -0.95 21.91 -40.83
CA VAL A 535 -0.22 21.32 -39.70
C VAL A 535 -0.59 19.85 -39.53
N GLY A 536 0.26 19.07 -38.86
CA GLY A 536 -0.04 17.69 -38.49
C GLY A 536 -1.14 17.59 -37.43
N GLY A 537 -1.80 16.45 -37.36
CA GLY A 537 -2.76 16.11 -36.31
C GLY A 537 -2.07 15.55 -35.07
N SER A 538 -2.64 15.78 -33.89
CA SER A 538 -2.13 15.19 -32.64
C SER A 538 -2.16 13.65 -32.67
N GLY A 539 -1.26 13.07 -31.87
CA GLY A 539 -1.21 11.65 -31.59
C GLY A 539 -2.32 11.20 -30.63
N VAL A 540 -2.15 10.01 -30.06
CA VAL A 540 -3.09 9.42 -29.10
C VAL A 540 -2.40 8.36 -28.24
N VAL A 541 -2.91 8.16 -27.03
CA VAL A 541 -2.63 6.98 -26.21
C VAL A 541 -3.94 6.20 -26.05
N THR A 542 -3.90 4.89 -26.25
CA THR A 542 -5.04 4.00 -26.06
C THR A 542 -4.63 2.82 -25.22
N MET A 543 -5.55 2.31 -24.41
CA MET A 543 -5.27 1.21 -23.50
C MET A 543 -6.48 0.29 -23.38
N ARG A 544 -6.20 -1.00 -23.25
CA ARG A 544 -7.16 -2.04 -22.90
C ARG A 544 -6.86 -2.53 -21.50
N MET A 545 -7.87 -2.57 -20.65
CA MET A 545 -7.75 -3.10 -19.30
C MET A 545 -8.54 -4.40 -19.20
N HIS A 546 -7.87 -5.45 -18.76
CA HIS A 546 -8.51 -6.71 -18.42
C HIS A 546 -8.90 -6.62 -16.95
N LEU A 547 -10.18 -6.79 -16.66
CA LEU A 547 -10.75 -6.61 -15.32
C LEU A 547 -10.90 -7.96 -14.61
N ILE A 548 -10.71 -7.98 -13.30
CA ILE A 548 -10.84 -9.18 -12.45
C ILE A 548 -12.32 -9.54 -12.28
N SER A 549 -13.15 -8.55 -11.98
CA SER A 549 -14.61 -8.66 -11.99
C SER A 549 -15.17 -7.64 -12.97
N ALA A 550 -15.85 -8.12 -14.00
CA ALA A 550 -16.56 -7.31 -14.99
C ALA A 550 -17.98 -6.95 -14.51
#